data_AF-A0A837F5K1-F1
#
_entry.id   AF-A0A837F5K1-F1
#
_cell.length_a   1.000
_cell.length_b   1.000
_cell.length_c   1.000
_cell.angle_alpha   90.00
_cell.angle_beta   90.00
_cell.angle_gamma   90.00
#
_symmetry.space_group_name_H-M   'P 1'
#
loop_
_entity.id
_entity.type
_entity.pdbx_description
1 polymer ?
#
loop_
_entity_poly.entity_id
_entity_poly.type
_entity_poly.pdbx_seq_one_letter_code
_entity_poly.pdbx_strand_id
1 'polypeptide(L)' 'MRKLERARQHKEMKAYCKKIDRAFSRLSEGCSERVTKAISLAGTRQKEVEGGAVCLPEVALFAAGHRKSNNVTAR' A
#
# COMPACT_ATOMS: atom_id res chain seq x y z
N MET A 1 16.15 20.09 48.10
CA MET A 1 16.73 20.31 46.75
C MET A 1 17.24 19.03 46.09
N ARG A 2 18.30 18.37 46.60
CA ARG A 2 18.98 17.22 45.94
C ARG A 2 18.14 15.96 45.66
N LYS A 3 17.02 15.73 46.36
CA LYS A 3 16.10 14.61 46.10
C LYS A 3 15.20 14.86 44.88
N LEU A 4 14.72 16.11 44.72
CA LEU A 4 13.86 16.50 43.60
C LEU A 4 14.62 16.45 42.27
N GLU A 5 15.88 16.90 42.29
CA GLU A 5 16.75 16.87 41.12
C GLU A 5 17.07 15.44 40.65
N ARG A 6 17.39 14.54 41.59
CA ARG A 6 17.54 13.10 41.31
C ARG A 6 16.26 12.47 40.74
N ALA A 7 15.09 12.83 41.29
CA ALA A 7 13.81 12.35 40.77
C ALA A 7 13.56 12.85 39.33
N ARG A 8 13.95 14.09 39.03
CA ARG A 8 13.84 14.67 37.68
C ARG A 8 14.75 13.94 36.68
N GLN A 9 16.01 13.73 37.04
CA GLN A 9 16.98 12.98 36.22
C GLN A 9 16.50 11.55 35.96
N HIS A 10 15.95 10.87 36.98
CA HIS A 10 15.42 9.52 36.82
C HIS A 10 14.21 9.47 35.87
N LYS A 11 13.34 10.50 35.91
CA LYS A 11 12.20 10.61 34.99
C LYS A 11 12.66 10.87 33.56
N GLU A 12 13.65 11.73 33.37
CA GLU A 12 14.25 12.02 32.05
C GLU A 12 14.92 10.77 31.47
N MET A 13 15.71 10.05 32.27
CA MET A 13 16.35 8.79 31.88
C MET A 13 15.31 7.74 31.48
N LYS A 14 14.27 7.54 32.29
CA LYS A 14 13.18 6.60 31.96
C LYS A 14 12.44 6.98 30.68
N ALA A 15 12.23 8.27 30.44
CA ALA A 15 11.63 8.76 29.21
C ALA A 15 12.54 8.51 28.00
N TYR A 16 13.87 8.64 28.17
CA TYR A 16 14.84 8.35 27.13
C TYR A 16 14.91 6.86 26.79
N CYS A 17 15.01 5.96 27.78
CA CYS A 17 14.95 4.51 27.56
C CYS A 17 13.69 4.10 26.78
N LYS A 18 12.52 4.63 27.16
CA LYS A 18 11.27 4.36 26.42
C LYS A 18 11.31 4.79 24.95
N LYS A 19 12.02 5.87 24.62
CA LYS A 19 12.19 6.31 23.22
C LYS A 19 13.06 5.32 22.45
N ILE A 20 14.14 4.84 23.07
CA ILE A 20 15.01 3.82 22.49
C ILE A 20 14.23 2.54 22.24
N ASP A 21 13.52 2.01 23.23
CA ASP A 21 12.75 0.77 23.10
C ASP A 21 11.73 0.88 21.97
N ARG A 22 11.00 2.01 21.90
CA ARG A 22 10.03 2.26 20.83
C ARG A 22 10.67 2.34 19.45
N ALA A 23 11.85 2.95 19.34
CA ALA A 23 12.58 3.03 18.09
C ALA A 23 13.09 1.65 17.67
N PHE A 24 13.64 0.89 18.62
CA PHE A 24 14.12 -0.46 18.39
C PHE A 24 13.00 -1.38 17.92
N SER A 25 11.86 -1.43 18.64
CA SER A 25 10.68 -2.21 18.20
C SER A 25 10.27 -1.88 16.77
N ARG A 26 10.22 -0.60 16.40
CA ARG A 26 9.86 -0.18 15.03
C ARG A 26 10.88 -0.58 13.97
N LEU A 27 12.16 -0.68 14.34
CA LEU A 27 13.23 -1.05 13.42
C LEU A 27 13.40 -2.58 13.34
N SER A 28 13.14 -3.30 14.43
CA SER A 28 13.26 -4.75 14.53
C SER A 28 12.02 -5.48 14.04
N GLU A 29 10.84 -4.92 14.28
CA GLU A 29 9.60 -5.42 13.71
C GLU A 29 9.59 -5.04 12.23
N GLY A 30 9.51 -6.03 11.34
CA GLY A 30 9.37 -5.80 9.91
C GLY A 30 8.07 -5.07 9.54
N CYS A 31 7.70 -5.07 8.26
CA CYS A 31 6.41 -4.52 7.86
C CYS A 31 5.25 -5.24 8.57
N SER A 32 4.27 -4.46 9.04
CA SER A 32 3.04 -5.01 9.60
C SER A 32 2.41 -5.99 8.60
N GLU A 33 1.85 -7.08 9.11
CA GLU A 33 1.13 -8.08 8.30
C GLU A 33 0.07 -7.44 7.38
N ARG A 34 -0.56 -6.34 7.82
CA ARG A 34 -1.51 -5.56 7.03
C ARG A 34 -0.85 -4.94 5.78
N VAL A 35 0.35 -4.38 5.95
CA VAL A 35 1.12 -3.77 4.86
C VAL A 35 1.60 -4.86 3.90
N THR A 36 2.13 -5.96 4.44
CA THR A 36 2.57 -7.11 3.64
C THR A 36 1.42 -7.66 2.79
N LYS A 37 0.24 -7.89 3.39
CA LYS A 37 -0.96 -8.35 2.68
C LYS A 37 -1.41 -7.38 1.58
N ALA A 38 -1.40 -6.07 1.86
CA ALA A 38 -1.80 -5.06 0.88
C ALA A 38 -0.87 -5.02 -0.34
N ILE A 39 0.44 -5.15 -0.13
CA ILE A 39 1.43 -5.16 -1.21
C ILE A 39 1.36 -6.47 -2.01
N SER A 40 1.27 -7.63 -1.34
CA SER A 40 1.18 -8.92 -2.02
C SER A 40 -0.04 -9.03 -2.94
N LEU A 41 -1.17 -8.42 -2.57
CA LEU A 41 -2.40 -8.41 -3.37
C LEU A 41 -2.38 -7.41 -4.54
N ALA A 42 -1.48 -6.42 -4.52
CA ALA A 42 -1.38 -5.46 -5.62
C ALA A 42 -0.82 -6.10 -6.90
N GLY A 43 0.08 -7.07 -6.76
CA GLY A 43 0.64 -7.82 -7.90
C GLY A 43 -0.39 -8.73 -8.57
N THR A 44 -1.29 -9.37 -7.81
CA THR A 44 -2.28 -10.32 -8.36
C THR A 44 -3.46 -9.66 -9.06
N ARG A 45 -3.65 -8.35 -8.89
CA ARG A 45 -4.64 -7.55 -9.63
C ARG A 45 -4.11 -6.99 -10.94
N GLN A 46 -2.81 -7.13 -11.21
CA GLN A 46 -2.29 -6.85 -12.54
C GLN A 46 -2.74 -7.98 -13.45
N LYS A 47 -3.79 -7.74 -14.22
CA LYS A 47 -4.13 -8.62 -15.34
C LYS A 47 -2.92 -8.58 -16.27
N GLU A 48 -2.22 -9.71 -16.41
CA GLU A 48 -1.28 -9.92 -17.50
C GLU A 48 -2.00 -9.51 -18.79
N VAL A 49 -1.65 -8.35 -19.35
CA VAL A 49 -2.10 -7.97 -20.68
C VAL A 49 -1.18 -8.72 -21.63
N GLU A 50 -1.39 -10.04 -21.72
CA GLU A 50 -0.73 -10.85 -22.74
C GLU A 50 -1.13 -10.29 -24.11
N GLY A 51 -0.11 -9.75 -24.79
CA GLY A 51 -0.04 -9.43 -26.21
C GLY A 51 -1.37 -9.27 -26.96
N GLY A 52 -1.84 -8.03 -27.10
CA GLY A 52 -2.94 -7.74 -28.02
C GLY A 52 -3.35 -6.29 -28.03
N ALA A 53 -2.70 -5.49 -28.89
CA ALA A 53 -3.18 -4.23 -29.45
C ALA A 53 -4.16 -3.38 -28.61
N VAL A 54 -3.86 -3.13 -27.33
CA VAL A 54 -4.67 -2.25 -26.46
C VAL A 54 -4.65 -0.81 -26.96
N CYS A 55 -3.64 -0.47 -27.78
CA CYS A 55 -3.46 0.85 -28.38
C CYS A 55 -4.41 1.14 -29.56
N LEU A 56 -5.17 0.15 -30.04
CA LEU A 56 -6.13 0.40 -31.12
C LEU A 56 -7.44 0.97 -30.54
N PRO A 57 -7.85 2.18 -30.94
CA PRO A 57 -9.04 2.83 -30.40
C PRO A 57 -10.31 1.97 -30.52
N GLU A 58 -10.43 1.20 -31.60
CA GLU A 58 -11.57 0.30 -31.82
C GLU A 58 -11.62 -0.85 -30.82
N VAL A 59 -10.46 -1.44 -30.50
CA VAL A 59 -10.35 -2.52 -29.49
C VAL A 59 -10.66 -1.97 -28.10
N ALA A 60 -10.17 -0.77 -27.79
CA ALA A 60 -10.46 -0.08 -26.53
C ALA A 60 -11.96 0.23 -26.38
N LEU A 61 -12.61 0.75 -27.42
CA LEU A 61 -14.05 1.02 -27.43
C LEU A 61 -14.88 -0.26 -27.29
N PHE A 62 -14.50 -1.33 -27.98
CA PHE A 62 -15.18 -2.62 -27.88
C PHE A 62 -15.04 -3.24 -26.48
N ALA A 63 -13.84 -3.22 -25.89
CA ALA A 63 -13.59 -3.67 -24.52
C ALA A 63 -14.33 -2.81 -23.48
N ALA A 64 -14.50 -1.51 -23.74
CA ALA A 64 -15.30 -0.58 -22.94
C ALA A 64 -16.82 -0.73 -23.15
N GLY A 65 -17.27 -1.73 -23.92
CA GLY A 65 -18.69 -2.03 -24.13
C GLY A 65 -19.41 -1.10 -25.10
N HIS A 66 -18.70 -0.22 -25.81
CA HIS A 66 -19.29 0.64 -26.85
C HIS A 66 -19.47 -0.16 -28.15
N ARG A 67 -20.63 -0.80 -28.32
CA ARG A 67 -21.00 -1.49 -29.57
C ARG A 67 -21.86 -0.55 -30.43
N LYS A 68 -21.38 -0.22 -31.63
CA LYS A 68 -22.22 0.47 -32.64
C LYS A 68 -23.10 -0.59 -33.31
N SER A 69 -24.40 -0.59 -33.02
CA SER A 69 -25.36 -1.43 -33.74
C SER A 69 -25.71 -0.77 -35.07
N ASN A 70 -24.93 -1.04 -36.12
CA ASN A 70 -25.43 -0.77 -37.46
C ASN A 70 -26.53 -1.80 -37.72
N ASN A 71 -27.74 -1.32 -37.98
CA ASN A 71 -28.94 -2.13 -38.19
C ASN A 71 -28.75 -2.98 -39.46
N VAL A 72 -28.11 -4.14 -39.35
CA VAL A 72 -27.99 -5.11 -40.44
C VAL A 72 -29.35 -5.79 -40.55
N THR A 73 -30.27 -5.17 -41.28
CA THR A 73 -31.47 -5.86 -41.74
C THR A 73 -31.04 -6.79 -42.85
N ALA A 74 -31.14 -8.11 -42.62
CA ALA A 74 -30.94 -9.10 -43.67
C ALA A 74 -31.91 -8.78 -44.82
N ARG A 75 -31.37 -8.61 -46.04
CA ARG A 75 -32.13 -8.60 -47.30
C ARG A 75 -31.78 -9.85 -48.07
#